data_AF-X6MA87-F1
#
_entry.id   AF-X6MA87-F1
#
_cell.length_a   1.000
_cell.length_b   1.000
_cell.length_c   1.000
_cell.angle_alpha   90.00
_cell.angle_beta   90.00
_cell.angle_gamma   90.00
#
_symmetry.space_group_name_H-M   'P 1'
#
loop_
_entity.id
_entity.type
_entity.pdbx_description
1 polymer ?
#
loop_
_entity_poly.entity_id
_entity_poly.type
_entity_poly.pdbx_seq_one_letter_code
_entity_poly.pdbx_strand_id
1 'polypeptide(L)'
;MIGKQKNIGERNMTSFEELVEWLKTLRCDMYAEKMKQKGITSLSILRAMNNEELKKKLNEVFRGCDLSDKRRLMIALEKTKTKTITPIANDSSSENEEIQKCEEELMQTIDDKFEQKEKLLDEQLRQIAEIESQIKKTMEDAQMLCDDGYDDDAKQILHQSLKSTQETITEMRKAIKFVDADIDFHL
;
A
#
# COMPACT_ATOMS: atom_id res chain seq x y z
N MET A 1 -28.15 -33.78 -49.12
CA MET A 1 -26.99 -33.79 -48.19
C MET A 1 -26.09 -32.60 -48.51
N ILE A 2 -26.14 -31.51 -47.74
CA ILE A 2 -25.08 -30.48 -47.73
C ILE A 2 -24.94 -30.05 -46.27
N GLY A 3 -24.01 -30.71 -45.56
CA GLY A 3 -23.63 -30.33 -44.21
C GLY A 3 -22.69 -29.12 -44.28
N LYS A 4 -23.14 -27.98 -43.76
CA LYS A 4 -22.30 -26.80 -43.54
C LYS A 4 -21.46 -27.03 -42.28
N GLN A 5 -20.19 -27.39 -42.43
CA GLN A 5 -19.22 -27.29 -41.35
C GLN A 5 -18.86 -25.81 -41.17
N LYS A 6 -19.19 -25.26 -39.99
CA LYS A 6 -18.71 -23.96 -39.52
C LYS A 6 -17.25 -24.12 -39.10
N ASN A 7 -16.33 -23.51 -39.84
CA ASN A 7 -14.97 -23.25 -39.38
C ASN A 7 -15.03 -22.31 -38.17
N ILE A 8 -14.71 -22.82 -36.99
CA ILE A 8 -14.40 -22.02 -35.81
C ILE A 8 -12.92 -21.66 -35.95
N GLY A 9 -12.64 -20.40 -36.26
CA GLY A 9 -11.27 -19.90 -36.35
C GLY A 9 -10.59 -19.92 -34.99
N GLU A 10 -9.57 -20.75 -34.85
CA GLU A 10 -8.56 -20.64 -33.80
C GLU A 10 -7.87 -19.28 -33.97
N ARG A 11 -8.27 -18.29 -33.16
CA ARG A 11 -7.52 -17.03 -33.07
C ARG A 11 -6.24 -17.34 -32.31
N ASN A 12 -5.10 -17.31 -33.01
CA ASN A 12 -3.78 -17.26 -32.37
C ASN A 12 -3.70 -15.97 -31.53
N MET A 13 -3.92 -16.10 -30.23
CA MET A 13 -3.86 -15.01 -29.28
C MET A 13 -2.39 -14.66 -29.02
N THR A 14 -2.03 -13.38 -29.11
CA THR A 14 -0.66 -12.93 -28.85
C THR A 14 -0.37 -12.93 -27.35
N SER A 15 0.90 -13.07 -26.98
CA SER A 15 1.33 -13.09 -25.56
C SER A 15 0.98 -11.81 -24.78
N PHE A 16 0.80 -10.69 -25.48
CA PHE A 16 0.32 -9.44 -24.90
C PHE A 16 -1.21 -9.44 -24.73
N GLU A 17 -1.97 -9.98 -25.68
CA GLU A 17 -3.42 -10.14 -25.54
C GLU A 17 -3.77 -11.09 -24.39
N GLU A 18 -2.97 -12.14 -24.16
CA GLU A 18 -3.08 -12.99 -22.97
C GLU A 18 -2.89 -12.21 -21.66
N LEU A 19 -1.90 -11.32 -21.62
CA LEU A 19 -1.70 -10.42 -20.47
C LEU A 19 -2.89 -9.49 -20.27
N VAL A 20 -3.41 -8.89 -21.34
CA VAL A 20 -4.56 -7.99 -21.29
C VAL A 20 -5.80 -8.73 -20.79
N GLU A 21 -6.09 -9.92 -21.32
CA GLU A 21 -7.24 -10.73 -20.87
C GLU A 21 -7.10 -11.13 -19.41
N TRP A 22 -5.90 -11.51 -18.97
CA TRP A 22 -5.67 -11.79 -17.55
C TRP A 22 -5.88 -10.54 -16.68
N LEU A 23 -5.41 -9.37 -17.09
CA LEU A 23 -5.64 -8.11 -16.38
C LEU A 23 -7.13 -7.75 -16.31
N LYS A 24 -7.93 -8.04 -17.35
CA LYS A 24 -9.40 -7.84 -17.33
C LYS A 24 -10.06 -8.67 -16.23
N THR A 25 -9.60 -9.90 -15.98
CA THR A 25 -10.14 -10.72 -14.87
C THR A 25 -9.95 -10.07 -13.50
N LEU A 26 -8.94 -9.20 -13.38
CA LEU A 26 -8.62 -8.46 -12.15
C LEU A 26 -9.20 -7.04 -12.15
N ARG A 27 -9.87 -6.62 -13.23
CA ARG A 27 -10.31 -5.24 -13.50
C ARG A 27 -9.15 -4.24 -13.51
N CYS A 28 -8.00 -4.67 -14.02
CA CYS A 28 -6.75 -3.92 -14.08
C CYS A 28 -6.28 -3.68 -15.53
N ASP A 29 -7.15 -3.90 -16.52
CA ASP A 29 -6.82 -3.83 -17.96
C ASP A 29 -6.41 -2.44 -18.42
N MET A 30 -6.89 -1.39 -17.74
CA MET A 30 -6.47 -0.01 -17.97
C MET A 30 -4.96 0.22 -17.77
N TYR A 31 -4.26 -0.67 -17.06
CA TYR A 31 -2.82 -0.59 -16.84
C TYR A 31 -1.98 -1.31 -17.90
N ALA A 32 -2.59 -2.02 -18.86
CA ALA A 32 -1.88 -2.86 -19.82
C ALA A 32 -0.86 -2.09 -20.68
N GLU A 33 -1.23 -0.90 -21.17
CA GLU A 33 -0.31 -0.07 -21.95
C GLU A 33 0.85 0.47 -21.12
N LYS A 34 0.61 0.81 -19.84
CA LYS A 34 1.68 1.20 -18.91
C LYS A 34 2.62 0.02 -18.62
N MET A 35 2.07 -1.19 -18.46
CA MET A 35 2.87 -2.42 -18.30
C MET A 35 3.77 -2.67 -19.52
N LYS A 36 3.22 -2.50 -20.73
CA LYS A 36 3.97 -2.61 -21.99
C LYS A 36 5.13 -1.61 -22.06
N GLN A 37 4.89 -0.35 -21.69
CA GLN A 37 5.94 0.69 -21.62
C GLN A 37 7.06 0.36 -20.62
N LYS A 38 6.78 -0.45 -19.59
CA LYS A 38 7.76 -0.92 -18.60
C LYS A 38 8.40 -2.27 -18.97
N GLY A 39 8.17 -2.73 -20.20
CA GLY A 39 8.72 -3.98 -20.73
C GLY A 39 8.02 -5.24 -20.23
N ILE A 40 6.82 -5.11 -19.65
CA ILE A 40 5.97 -6.24 -19.26
C ILE A 40 5.03 -6.51 -20.43
N THR A 41 5.48 -7.34 -21.37
CA THR A 41 4.74 -7.62 -22.61
C THR A 41 4.02 -8.98 -22.60
N SER A 42 4.21 -9.79 -21.55
CA SER A 42 3.56 -11.09 -21.40
C SER A 42 3.42 -11.50 -19.94
N LEU A 43 2.50 -12.43 -19.66
CA LEU A 43 2.39 -13.06 -18.33
C LEU A 43 3.65 -13.82 -17.95
N SER A 44 4.33 -14.44 -18.92
CA SER A 44 5.56 -15.19 -18.70
C SER A 44 6.66 -14.29 -18.15
N ILE A 45 6.82 -13.08 -18.72
CA ILE A 45 7.76 -12.07 -18.23
C ILE A 45 7.38 -11.63 -16.81
N LEU A 46 6.10 -11.35 -16.59
CA LEU A 46 5.59 -10.91 -15.28
C LEU A 46 5.79 -11.97 -14.18
N ARG A 47 5.65 -13.26 -14.51
CA ARG A 47 5.87 -14.38 -13.58
C ARG A 47 7.35 -14.69 -13.35
N ALA A 48 8.19 -14.51 -14.36
CA ALA A 48 9.63 -14.77 -14.26
C ALA A 48 10.38 -13.71 -13.44
N MET A 49 9.79 -12.53 -13.22
CA MET A 49 10.39 -11.49 -12.37
C MET A 49 10.51 -11.94 -10.91
N ASN A 50 11.68 -11.65 -10.34
CA ASN A 50 11.89 -11.74 -8.89
C ASN A 50 11.06 -10.68 -8.16
N ASN A 51 10.85 -10.86 -6.85
CA ASN A 51 9.93 -10.03 -6.08
C ASN A 51 10.37 -8.56 -6.00
N GLU A 52 11.66 -8.27 -5.95
CA GLU A 52 12.16 -6.89 -5.89
C GLU A 52 11.97 -6.14 -7.21
N GLU A 53 12.33 -6.77 -8.33
CA GLU A 53 12.13 -6.22 -9.67
C GLU A 53 10.65 -6.00 -9.96
N LEU A 54 9.81 -6.98 -9.61
CA LEU A 54 8.37 -6.89 -9.76
C LEU A 54 7.80 -5.73 -8.94
N LYS A 55 8.15 -5.61 -7.65
CA LYS A 55 7.71 -4.50 -6.80
C LYS A 55 8.11 -3.15 -7.41
N LYS A 56 9.35 -3.02 -7.89
CA LYS A 56 9.85 -1.79 -8.52
C LYS A 56 9.06 -1.43 -9.79
N LYS A 57 8.88 -2.38 -10.71
CA LYS A 57 8.14 -2.13 -11.96
C LYS A 57 6.66 -1.84 -11.72
N LEU A 58 6.03 -2.55 -10.79
CA LEU A 58 4.63 -2.28 -10.44
C LEU A 58 4.48 -0.92 -9.74
N ASN A 59 5.40 -0.50 -8.87
CA ASN A 59 5.39 0.85 -8.31
C ASN A 59 5.40 1.94 -9.40
N GLU A 60 6.13 1.71 -10.49
CA GLU A 60 6.16 2.64 -11.62
C GLU A 60 4.88 2.62 -12.46
N VAL A 61 4.28 1.44 -12.66
CA VAL A 61 3.00 1.29 -13.40
C VAL A 61 1.83 1.92 -12.64
N PHE A 62 1.79 1.69 -11.33
CA PHE A 62 0.71 2.11 -10.43
C PHE A 62 1.00 3.44 -9.72
N ARG A 63 2.00 4.21 -10.18
CA ARG A 63 2.34 5.50 -9.57
C ARG A 63 1.14 6.45 -9.62
N GLY A 64 0.65 6.87 -8.45
CA GLY A 64 -0.52 7.75 -8.32
C GLY A 64 -1.87 7.05 -8.50
N CYS A 65 -1.90 5.71 -8.46
CA CYS A 65 -3.11 4.91 -8.55
C CYS A 65 -3.51 4.33 -7.18
N ASP A 66 -4.73 3.80 -7.09
CA ASP A 66 -5.23 3.12 -5.90
C ASP A 66 -4.34 1.91 -5.55
N LEU A 67 -3.95 1.82 -4.28
CA LEU A 67 -3.15 0.72 -3.72
C LEU A 67 -3.90 -0.63 -3.80
N SER A 68 -5.23 -0.59 -3.89
CA SER A 68 -6.09 -1.77 -3.96
C SER A 68 -5.84 -2.63 -5.22
N ASP A 69 -5.65 -1.99 -6.38
CA ASP A 69 -5.41 -2.69 -7.66
C ASP A 69 -4.03 -3.33 -7.69
N LYS A 70 -3.01 -2.61 -7.21
CA LYS A 70 -1.64 -3.13 -7.08
C LYS A 70 -1.62 -4.36 -6.16
N ARG A 71 -2.33 -4.31 -5.02
CA ARG A 71 -2.44 -5.43 -4.08
C ARG A 71 -3.13 -6.63 -4.73
N ARG A 72 -4.24 -6.40 -5.45
CA ARG A 72 -4.97 -7.47 -6.16
C ARG A 72 -4.09 -8.17 -7.19
N LEU A 73 -3.29 -7.41 -7.94
CA LEU A 73 -2.38 -7.94 -8.94
C LEU A 73 -1.24 -8.75 -8.32
N MET A 74 -0.66 -8.29 -7.22
CA MET A 74 0.38 -9.03 -6.48
C MET A 74 -0.14 -10.37 -5.97
N ILE A 75 -1.31 -10.39 -5.32
CA ILE A 75 -1.95 -11.62 -4.82
C ILE A 75 -2.26 -12.58 -5.98
N ALA A 76 -2.79 -12.05 -7.09
CA ALA A 76 -3.09 -12.86 -8.27
C ALA A 76 -1.81 -13.47 -8.88
N LEU A 77 -0.70 -12.73 -8.88
CA LEU A 77 0.60 -13.24 -9.35
C LEU A 77 1.12 -14.37 -8.47
N GLU A 78 1.10 -14.20 -7.15
CA GLU A 78 1.52 -15.24 -6.20
C GLU A 78 0.73 -16.52 -6.40
N LYS A 79 -0.60 -16.43 -6.52
CA LYS A 79 -1.47 -17.58 -6.82
C LYS A 79 -1.16 -18.26 -8.15
N THR A 80 -0.66 -17.51 -9.14
CA THR A 80 -0.26 -18.09 -10.43
C THR A 80 1.13 -18.72 -10.40
N LYS A 81 2.02 -18.30 -9.49
CA LYS A 81 3.34 -18.89 -9.28
C LYS A 81 3.25 -20.21 -8.53
N THR A 82 2.38 -20.31 -7.52
CA THR A 82 2.18 -21.54 -6.73
C THR A 82 1.52 -22.68 -7.51
N LYS A 83 0.65 -22.37 -8.48
CA LYS A 83 0.00 -23.37 -9.36
C LYS A 83 0.93 -24.07 -10.37
N THR A 84 2.19 -23.66 -10.48
CA THR A 84 3.17 -24.25 -11.41
C THR A 84 3.98 -25.41 -10.81
N ILE A 85 3.74 -25.75 -9.55
CA ILE A 85 4.27 -26.97 -8.92
C ILE A 85 3.20 -28.06 -9.07
N THR A 86 3.58 -29.17 -9.68
CA THR A 86 2.80 -30.31 -10.19
C THR A 86 1.63 -30.84 -9.34
N PRO A 87 0.61 -31.45 -9.96
CA PRO A 87 -0.39 -32.27 -9.28
C PRO A 87 0.26 -33.61 -8.88
N ILE A 88 0.73 -33.72 -7.65
CA ILE A 88 1.05 -35.01 -7.05
C ILE A 88 -0.12 -35.36 -6.15
N ALA A 89 -0.95 -36.29 -6.65
CA ALA A 89 -1.79 -37.10 -5.80
C ALA A 89 -0.88 -37.82 -4.80
N ASN A 90 -0.97 -37.47 -3.51
CA ASN A 90 -0.82 -38.39 -2.39
C ASN A 90 -1.02 -37.63 -1.07
N ASP A 91 -2.16 -37.91 -0.43
CA ASP A 91 -2.25 -38.29 0.98
C ASP A 91 -1.37 -37.50 1.99
N SER A 92 -1.75 -36.26 2.31
CA SER A 92 -1.34 -35.60 3.55
C SER A 92 -2.43 -34.65 4.09
N SER A 93 -3.50 -35.22 4.68
CA SER A 93 -4.53 -34.38 5.34
C SER A 93 -3.97 -33.56 6.52
N SER A 94 -2.81 -33.94 7.05
CA SER A 94 -2.13 -33.27 8.17
C SER A 94 -1.37 -31.99 7.75
N GLU A 95 -0.69 -31.97 6.60
CA GLU A 95 0.09 -30.79 6.18
C GLU A 95 -0.82 -29.66 5.69
N ASN A 96 -1.98 -30.01 5.13
CA ASN A 96 -2.95 -29.02 4.68
C ASN A 96 -3.60 -28.27 5.86
N GLU A 97 -3.78 -28.94 7.01
CA GLU A 97 -4.25 -28.32 8.25
C GLU A 97 -3.18 -27.39 8.87
N GLU A 98 -1.91 -27.77 8.84
CA GLU A 98 -0.81 -26.93 9.34
C GLU A 98 -0.61 -25.67 8.48
N ILE A 99 -0.72 -25.78 7.16
CA ILE A 99 -0.66 -24.63 6.24
C ILE A 99 -1.84 -23.69 6.50
N GLN A 100 -3.05 -24.22 6.64
CA GLN A 100 -4.24 -23.41 6.88
C GLN A 100 -4.18 -22.67 8.23
N LYS A 101 -3.66 -23.33 9.27
CA LYS A 101 -3.39 -22.69 10.57
C LYS A 101 -2.36 -21.56 10.45
N CYS A 102 -1.30 -21.75 9.67
CA CYS A 102 -0.30 -20.71 9.42
C CYS A 102 -0.89 -19.51 8.66
N GLU A 103 -1.78 -19.74 7.70
CA GLU A 103 -2.50 -18.67 7.00
C GLU A 103 -3.43 -17.88 7.93
N GLU A 104 -4.13 -18.55 8.85
CA GLU A 104 -4.98 -17.91 9.86
C GLU A 104 -4.16 -17.07 10.85
N GLU A 105 -3.05 -17.60 11.36
CA GLU A 105 -2.13 -16.86 12.25
C GLU A 105 -1.54 -15.62 11.55
N LEU A 106 -1.22 -15.73 10.26
CA LEU A 106 -0.73 -14.60 9.48
C LEU A 106 -1.81 -13.53 9.27
N MET A 107 -3.05 -13.93 8.95
CA MET A 107 -4.18 -13.00 8.81
C MET A 107 -4.46 -12.27 10.12
N GLN A 108 -4.45 -12.97 11.26
CA GLN A 108 -4.62 -12.36 12.57
C GLN A 108 -3.52 -11.32 12.84
N THR A 109 -2.26 -11.66 12.56
CA THR A 109 -1.13 -10.74 12.73
C THR A 109 -1.26 -9.50 11.84
N ILE A 110 -1.80 -9.65 10.63
CA ILE A 110 -2.04 -8.53 9.72
C ILE A 110 -3.12 -7.61 10.32
N ASP A 111 -4.24 -8.16 10.77
CA ASP A 111 -5.34 -7.39 11.34
C ASP A 111 -4.90 -6.64 12.61
N ASP A 112 -4.16 -7.30 13.50
CA ASP A 112 -3.59 -6.68 14.71
C ASP A 112 -2.66 -5.50 14.35
N LYS A 113 -1.83 -5.65 13.32
CA LYS A 113 -0.96 -4.57 12.82
C LYS A 113 -1.75 -3.43 12.18
N PHE A 114 -2.85 -3.71 11.50
CA PHE A 114 -3.73 -2.66 10.96
C PHE A 114 -4.39 -1.88 12.10
N GLU A 115 -4.90 -2.55 13.13
CA GLU A 115 -5.50 -1.92 14.30
C GLU A 115 -4.49 -1.04 15.07
N GLN A 116 -3.25 -1.52 15.23
CA GLN A 116 -2.19 -0.71 15.84
C GLN A 116 -1.90 0.57 15.05
N LYS A 117 -1.90 0.51 13.72
CA LYS A 117 -1.69 1.68 12.86
C LYS A 117 -2.85 2.65 12.91
N GLU A 118 -4.08 2.16 12.97
CA GLU A 118 -5.28 2.99 13.10
C GLU A 118 -5.25 3.76 14.42
N LYS A 119 -4.95 3.09 15.54
CA LYS A 119 -4.79 3.73 16.86
C LYS A 119 -3.69 4.81 16.85
N LEU A 120 -2.57 4.54 16.18
CA LEU A 120 -1.50 5.52 16.05
C LEU A 120 -1.92 6.74 15.22
N LEU A 121 -2.65 6.52 14.13
CA LEU A 121 -3.17 7.59 13.29
C LEU A 121 -4.16 8.47 14.07
N ASP A 122 -5.07 7.86 14.81
CA ASP A 122 -6.04 8.58 15.65
C ASP A 122 -5.33 9.43 16.71
N GLU A 123 -4.31 8.88 17.37
CA GLU A 123 -3.51 9.61 18.35
C GLU A 123 -2.74 10.77 17.71
N GLN A 124 -2.21 10.61 16.50
CA GLN A 124 -1.57 11.71 15.77
C GLN A 124 -2.55 12.81 15.39
N LEU A 125 -3.75 12.45 14.93
CA LEU A 125 -4.80 13.41 14.63
C LEU A 125 -5.23 14.18 15.89
N ARG A 126 -5.34 13.49 17.03
CA ARG A 126 -5.62 14.12 18.33
C ARG A 126 -4.54 15.13 18.72
N GLN A 127 -3.27 14.76 18.58
CA GLN A 127 -2.14 15.65 18.87
C GLN A 127 -2.08 16.86 17.93
N ILE A 128 -2.42 16.71 16.65
CA ILE A 128 -2.52 17.82 15.70
C ILE A 128 -3.61 18.81 16.14
N ALA A 129 -4.80 18.31 16.47
CA ALA A 129 -5.90 19.16 16.95
C ALA A 129 -5.53 19.92 18.24
N GLU A 130 -4.77 19.28 19.13
CA GLU A 130 -4.27 19.92 20.35
C GLU A 130 -3.26 21.04 20.05
N ILE A 131 -2.31 20.80 19.13
CA ILE A 131 -1.35 21.81 18.67
C ILE A 131 -2.08 22.99 18.01
N GLU A 132 -3.07 22.73 17.13
CA GLU A 132 -3.85 23.77 16.46
C GLU A 132 -4.58 24.66 17.47
N SER A 133 -5.18 24.04 18.51
CA SER A 133 -5.83 24.75 19.61
C SER A 133 -4.84 25.63 20.39
N GLN A 134 -3.66 25.11 20.70
CA GLN A 134 -2.61 25.85 21.40
C GLN A 134 -2.07 27.03 20.59
N ILE A 135 -1.85 26.84 19.27
CA ILE A 135 -1.43 27.91 18.37
C ILE A 135 -2.48 29.01 18.33
N LYS A 136 -3.76 28.64 18.16
CA LYS A 136 -4.86 29.59 18.11
C LYS A 136 -4.92 30.44 19.38
N LYS A 137 -4.88 29.81 20.55
CA LYS A 137 -4.87 30.52 21.83
C LYS A 137 -3.65 31.45 21.97
N THR A 138 -2.47 30.96 21.61
CA THR A 138 -1.24 31.78 21.66
C THR A 138 -1.35 33.01 20.76
N MET A 139 -1.95 32.86 19.57
CA MET A 139 -2.18 33.99 18.66
C MET A 139 -3.16 35.00 19.24
N GLU A 140 -4.25 34.55 19.87
CA GLU A 140 -5.21 35.42 20.56
C GLU A 140 -4.55 36.18 21.72
N ASP A 141 -3.75 35.50 22.55
CA ASP A 141 -3.00 36.09 23.66
C ASP A 141 -1.97 37.13 23.16
N ALA A 142 -1.21 36.79 22.11
CA ALA A 142 -0.24 37.70 21.52
C ALA A 142 -0.92 38.93 20.90
N GLN A 143 -2.09 38.76 20.29
CA GLN A 143 -2.84 39.86 19.71
C GLN A 143 -3.37 40.82 20.79
N MET A 144 -3.89 40.30 21.91
CA MET A 144 -4.27 41.15 23.05
C MET A 144 -3.09 41.96 23.58
N LEU A 145 -1.89 41.36 23.68
CA LEU A 145 -0.69 42.06 24.13
C LEU A 145 -0.24 43.16 23.16
N CYS A 146 -0.32 42.90 21.84
CA CYS A 146 -0.04 43.93 20.84
C CYS A 146 -1.04 45.11 20.94
N ASP A 147 -2.32 44.82 21.12
CA ASP A 147 -3.36 45.85 21.25
C ASP A 147 -3.14 46.74 22.50
N ASP A 148 -2.56 46.18 23.57
CA ASP A 148 -2.19 46.88 24.79
C ASP A 148 -0.80 47.57 24.74
N GLY A 149 -0.08 47.46 23.61
CA GLY A 149 1.24 48.07 23.40
C GLY A 149 2.43 47.30 23.96
N TYR A 150 2.25 46.01 24.31
CA TYR A 150 3.28 45.11 24.81
C TYR A 150 3.87 44.22 23.70
N ASP A 151 4.36 44.83 22.62
CA ASP A 151 4.85 44.13 21.43
C ASP A 151 5.99 43.13 21.71
N ASP A 152 6.87 43.44 22.66
CA ASP A 152 8.01 42.57 22.98
C ASP A 152 7.61 41.35 23.81
N ASP A 153 6.61 41.47 24.69
CA ASP A 153 6.03 40.34 25.43
C ASP A 153 5.25 39.42 24.49
N ALA A 154 4.51 39.99 23.54
CA ALA A 154 3.82 39.23 22.48
C ALA A 154 4.80 38.39 21.65
N LYS A 155 5.94 38.98 21.23
CA LYS A 155 7.01 38.24 20.52
C LYS A 155 7.59 37.11 21.36
N GLN A 156 7.82 37.36 22.66
CA GLN A 156 8.39 36.35 23.55
C GLN A 156 7.47 35.13 23.68
N ILE A 157 6.16 35.36 23.86
CA ILE A 157 5.16 34.28 23.95
C ILE A 157 5.06 33.50 22.64
N LEU A 158 5.04 34.18 21.49
CA LEU A 158 5.04 33.52 20.17
C LEU A 158 6.30 32.67 19.96
N HIS A 159 7.47 33.19 20.34
CA HIS A 159 8.72 32.44 20.21
C HIS A 159 8.76 31.21 21.12
N GLN A 160 8.25 31.32 22.35
CA GLN A 160 8.19 30.20 23.29
C GLN A 160 7.21 29.11 22.82
N SER A 161 6.04 29.52 22.32
CA SER A 161 5.05 28.63 21.74
C SER A 161 5.60 27.90 20.50
N LEU A 162 6.27 28.62 19.59
CA LEU A 162 6.91 28.03 18.41
C LEU A 162 7.93 26.94 18.79
N LYS A 163 8.76 27.22 19.80
CA LYS A 163 9.75 26.24 20.29
C LYS A 163 9.07 24.99 20.84
N SER A 164 8.03 25.15 21.66
CA SER A 164 7.28 24.02 22.21
C SER A 164 6.60 23.20 21.12
N THR A 165 5.96 23.84 20.13
CA THR A 165 5.36 23.14 18.99
C THR A 165 6.38 22.35 18.18
N GLN A 166 7.58 22.93 17.96
CA GLN A 166 8.66 22.22 17.24
C GLN A 166 9.15 20.97 17.98
N GLU A 167 9.22 21.02 19.32
CA GLU A 167 9.57 19.87 20.15
C GLU A 167 8.51 18.76 20.01
N THR A 168 7.22 19.10 20.13
CA THR A 168 6.12 18.13 19.94
C THR A 168 6.14 17.50 18.54
N ILE A 169 6.29 18.30 17.48
CA ILE A 169 6.40 17.80 16.10
C ILE A 169 7.61 16.85 15.96
N THR A 170 8.71 17.13 16.64
CA THR A 170 9.90 16.29 16.61
C THR A 170 9.65 14.93 17.25
N GLU A 171 8.95 14.89 18.39
CA GLU A 171 8.56 13.63 19.05
C GLU A 171 7.57 12.82 18.21
N MET A 172 6.57 13.47 17.61
CA MET A 172 5.66 12.82 16.65
C MET A 172 6.41 12.16 15.49
N ARG A 173 7.42 12.86 14.93
CA ARG A 173 8.25 12.32 13.85
C ARG A 173 9.09 11.12 14.29
N LYS A 174 9.58 11.10 15.54
CA LYS A 174 10.29 9.94 16.09
C LYS A 174 9.36 8.73 16.23
N ALA A 175 8.15 8.95 16.72
CA ALA A 175 7.15 7.89 16.84
C ALA A 175 6.80 7.26 15.47
N ILE A 176 6.68 8.07 14.42
CA ILE A 176 6.46 7.58 13.04
C ILE A 176 7.64 6.72 12.57
N LYS A 177 8.88 7.19 12.75
CA LYS A 177 10.07 6.45 12.30
C LYS A 177 10.25 5.10 12.99
N PHE A 178 9.83 4.98 14.26
CA PHE A 178 9.89 3.72 14.98
C PHE A 178 8.96 2.67 14.35
N VAL A 179 7.78 3.09 13.91
CA VAL A 179 6.78 2.22 13.28
C VAL A 179 7.19 1.81 11.86
N ASP A 180 7.87 2.68 11.11
CA ASP A 180 8.42 2.33 9.80
C ASP A 180 9.59 1.33 9.92
N ALA A 181 10.43 1.42 10.95
CA ALA A 181 11.55 0.51 11.16
C ALA A 181 11.12 -0.93 11.55
N ASP A 182 10.03 -1.08 12.29
CA ASP A 182 9.47 -2.39 12.64
C ASP A 182 8.86 -3.14 11.44
N ILE A 183 8.59 -2.43 10.33
CA ILE A 183 8.07 -3.03 9.10
C ILE A 183 9.20 -3.68 8.28
N ASP A 184 10.39 -3.09 8.27
CA ASP A 184 11.54 -3.61 7.52
C ASP A 184 12.17 -4.86 8.18
N PHE A 185 11.90 -5.13 9.45
CA PHE A 185 12.43 -6.32 10.15
C PHE A 185 11.57 -7.59 9.95
N HIS A 186 10.37 -7.46 9.38
CA HIS A 186 9.39 -8.54 9.31
C HIS A 186 8.80 -8.77 7.90
N LEU A 187 9.45 -8.27 6.86
CA LEU A 187 9.20 -8.58 5.45
C LEU A 187 10.46 -9.15 4.80
#